data_AF-A0AB34K9C9-F1
#
_entry.id   AF-A0AB34K9C9-F1
#
_cell.length_a   1.000
_cell.length_b   1.000
_cell.length_c   1.000
_cell.angle_alpha   90.00
_cell.angle_beta   90.00
_cell.angle_gamma   90.00
#
_symmetry.space_group_name_H-M   'P 1'
#
loop_
_entity.id
_entity.type
_entity.pdbx_description
1 polymer ?
#
loop_
_entity_poly.entity_id
_entity_poly.type
_entity_poly.pdbx_seq_one_letter_code
_entity_poly.pdbx_strand_id
1 'polypeptide(L)'
;MDEKGFLIGKLQKTRRIFTRDLYEQGTLTGAGQDGSGEWITVVATICADGTKLSPALIYKAVSGNLQDTWLDDLEPDEHDCHFALSPNGWTSDELGYSWLTGLFEKETAPKARRSHRLLFVDGHGSHLNMKFLEWCEQHKTLLAVYPPHSTHRLQPLDVGVFAPLASYYSQAL
;
A
#
# COMPACT_ATOMS: atom_id res chain seq x y z
N MET A 1 -3.34 -2.13 10.17
CA MET A 1 -2.42 -1.89 9.05
C MET A 1 -2.99 -2.62 7.85
N ASP A 2 -2.79 -2.07 6.65
CA ASP A 2 -3.29 -2.65 5.40
C ASP A 2 -2.50 -2.10 4.21
N GLU A 3 -2.45 -2.87 3.12
CA GLU A 3 -1.73 -2.52 1.89
C GLU A 3 -2.66 -2.21 0.72
N LYS A 4 -2.26 -1.24 -0.11
CA LYS A 4 -2.96 -0.91 -1.36
C LYS A 4 -1.98 -0.67 -2.50
N GLY A 5 -2.12 -1.43 -3.57
CA GLY A 5 -1.39 -1.21 -4.82
C GLY A 5 -2.05 -0.12 -5.67
N PHE A 6 -1.22 0.77 -6.23
CA PHE A 6 -1.59 1.79 -7.21
C PHE A 6 -0.73 1.63 -8.46
N LEU A 7 -1.32 1.92 -9.63
CA LEU A 7 -0.59 1.96 -10.88
C LEU A 7 -0.18 3.41 -11.17
N ILE A 8 1.13 3.65 -11.20
CA ILE A 8 1.73 4.89 -11.67
C ILE A 8 1.75 4.86 -13.20
N GLY A 9 1.13 5.87 -13.82
CA GLY A 9 0.99 6.00 -15.27
C GLY A 9 -0.41 6.41 -15.69
N LYS A 10 -0.67 6.51 -17.00
CA LYS A 10 -1.99 6.94 -17.51
C LYS A 10 -3.04 5.85 -17.34
N LEU A 11 -3.97 6.05 -16.40
CA LEU A 11 -5.10 5.17 -16.10
C LEU A 11 -6.39 5.62 -16.81
N GLN A 12 -6.34 5.92 -18.10
CA GLN A 12 -7.54 6.35 -18.82
C GLN A 12 -8.33 5.15 -19.35
N LYS A 13 -9.36 4.70 -18.60
CA LYS A 13 -10.40 3.81 -19.15
C LYS A 13 -11.38 4.63 -20.00
N THR A 14 -11.14 4.73 -21.29
CA THR A 14 -12.09 5.36 -22.22
C THR A 14 -13.15 4.35 -22.65
N ARG A 15 -14.44 4.67 -22.45
CA ARG A 15 -15.54 3.93 -23.08
C ARG A 15 -15.71 4.46 -24.50
N ARG A 16 -15.63 3.58 -25.50
CA ARG A 16 -15.85 3.92 -26.91
C ARG A 16 -17.18 3.31 -27.36
N ILE A 17 -18.00 4.11 -28.03
CA ILE A 17 -19.23 3.66 -28.69
C ILE A 17 -18.95 3.72 -30.18
N PHE A 18 -19.05 2.58 -30.87
CA PHE A 18 -18.86 2.46 -32.32
C PHE A 18 -19.83 1.41 -32.88
N THR A 19 -20.02 1.43 -34.20
CA THR A 19 -20.92 0.49 -34.89
C THR A 19 -20.31 -0.92 -34.95
N ARG A 20 -21.16 -1.95 -35.12
CA ARG A 20 -20.71 -3.35 -35.22
C ARG A 20 -19.75 -3.56 -36.39
N ASP A 21 -19.98 -2.90 -37.53
CA ASP A 21 -19.12 -3.02 -38.72
C ASP A 21 -17.69 -2.52 -38.44
N LEU A 22 -17.54 -1.46 -37.63
CA LEU A 22 -16.22 -0.96 -37.20
C LEU A 22 -15.53 -1.87 -36.18
N TYR A 23 -16.30 -2.64 -35.41
CA TYR A 23 -15.75 -3.66 -34.50
C TYR A 23 -15.17 -4.84 -35.28
N GLU A 24 -15.91 -5.34 -36.27
CA GLU A 24 -15.51 -6.47 -37.12
C GLU A 24 -14.27 -6.16 -37.98
N GLN A 25 -14.06 -4.88 -38.31
CA GLN A 25 -12.87 -4.40 -39.03
C GLN A 25 -11.60 -4.32 -38.17
N GLY A 26 -11.68 -4.48 -36.84
CA GLY A 26 -10.53 -4.58 -35.94
C GLY A 26 -9.67 -3.32 -35.78
N THR A 27 -10.03 -2.20 -36.41
CA THR A 27 -9.24 -0.95 -36.39
C THR A 27 -9.35 -0.18 -35.07
N LEU A 28 -10.36 -0.47 -34.24
CA LEU A 28 -10.67 0.30 -33.02
C LEU A 28 -10.46 -0.49 -31.71
N THR A 29 -10.04 -1.75 -31.80
CA THR A 29 -9.87 -2.69 -30.66
C THR A 29 -8.47 -2.67 -30.04
N GLY A 30 -7.54 -1.90 -30.60
CA GLY A 30 -6.20 -1.70 -30.05
C GLY A 30 -6.19 -0.81 -28.79
N ALA A 31 -5.22 -1.06 -27.90
CA ALA A 31 -4.90 -0.13 -26.81
C ALA A 31 -4.54 1.24 -27.41
N GLY A 32 -5.24 2.30 -26.99
CA GLY A 32 -5.07 3.65 -27.56
C GLY A 32 -3.76 4.33 -27.19
N GLN A 33 -3.04 3.84 -26.17
CA GLN A 33 -1.73 4.32 -25.75
C GLN A 33 -0.95 3.18 -25.10
N ASP A 34 0.30 3.00 -25.53
CA ASP A 34 1.31 2.24 -24.80
C ASP A 34 1.96 3.18 -23.78
N GLY A 35 1.55 3.07 -22.52
CA GLY A 35 2.26 3.66 -21.39
C GLY A 35 2.82 2.53 -20.52
N SER A 36 4.10 2.57 -20.17
CA SER A 36 4.66 1.68 -19.17
C SER A 36 4.01 1.99 -17.81
N GLY A 37 3.10 1.13 -17.36
CA GLY A 37 2.52 1.22 -16.04
C GLY A 37 3.44 0.56 -15.01
N GLU A 38 3.79 1.27 -13.96
CA GLU A 38 4.56 0.74 -12.83
C GLU A 38 3.67 0.65 -11.60
N TRP A 39 3.83 -0.40 -10.79
CA TRP A 39 3.06 -0.56 -9.55
C TRP A 39 3.85 -0.01 -8.37
N ILE A 40 3.15 0.76 -7.52
CA ILE A 40 3.60 1.17 -6.20
C ILE A 40 2.63 0.61 -5.17
N THR A 41 3.15 0.13 -4.04
CA THR A 41 2.31 -0.33 -2.93
C THR A 41 2.41 0.63 -1.75
N VAL A 42 1.27 1.08 -1.25
CA VAL A 42 1.16 1.91 -0.04
C VAL A 42 0.81 1.01 1.12
N VAL A 43 1.62 1.03 2.18
CA VAL A 43 1.30 0.43 3.48
C VAL A 43 0.85 1.53 4.42
N ALA A 44 -0.40 1.49 4.86
CA ALA A 44 -0.97 2.52 5.73
C ALA A 44 -1.34 1.94 7.10
N THR A 45 -1.25 2.77 8.15
CA THR A 45 -1.68 2.39 9.50
C THR A 45 -2.40 3.56 10.16
N ILE A 46 -3.60 3.26 10.67
CA ILE A 46 -4.43 4.17 11.46
C ILE A 46 -4.48 3.68 12.91
N CYS A 47 -4.66 4.61 13.83
CA CYS A 47 -4.75 4.36 15.26
C CYS A 47 -6.18 4.64 15.76
N ALA A 48 -6.58 3.96 16.84
CA ALA A 48 -7.89 4.15 17.47
C ALA A 48 -8.09 5.55 18.07
N ASP A 49 -7.00 6.30 18.30
CA ASP A 49 -7.02 7.70 18.75
C ASP A 49 -7.27 8.70 17.61
N GLY A 50 -7.54 8.21 16.38
CA GLY A 50 -7.79 9.03 15.19
C GLY A 50 -6.53 9.52 14.48
N THR A 51 -5.34 9.24 15.00
CA THR A 51 -4.08 9.54 14.31
C THR A 51 -3.72 8.46 13.30
N LYS A 52 -2.73 8.74 12.46
CA LYS A 52 -2.14 7.79 11.51
C LYS A 52 -0.64 7.74 11.71
N LEU A 53 -0.03 6.63 11.30
CA LEU A 53 1.41 6.57 11.11
C LEU A 53 1.77 7.13 9.73
N SER A 54 3.04 7.47 9.55
CA SER A 54 3.60 7.77 8.24
C SER A 54 3.36 6.58 7.29
N PRO A 55 2.86 6.79 6.06
CA PRO A 55 2.71 5.71 5.11
C PRO A 55 4.07 5.17 4.66
N ALA A 56 4.16 3.87 4.38
CA ALA A 56 5.30 3.31 3.68
C ALA A 56 4.95 3.12 2.19
N LEU A 57 5.85 3.54 1.31
CA LEU A 57 5.76 3.45 -0.13
C LEU A 57 6.78 2.42 -0.63
N ILE A 58 6.28 1.32 -1.20
CA ILE A 58 7.08 0.24 -1.75
C ILE A 58 7.09 0.39 -3.27
N TYR A 59 8.25 0.76 -3.82
CA TYR A 59 8.44 0.88 -5.25
C TYR A 59 8.92 -0.45 -5.85
N LYS A 60 8.43 -0.74 -7.06
CA LYS A 60 9.00 -1.81 -7.88
C LYS A 60 10.35 -1.38 -8.44
N ALA A 61 11.44 -1.98 -7.95
CA ALA A 61 12.79 -1.71 -8.45
C ALA A 61 13.62 -2.99 -8.52
N VAL A 62 13.91 -3.46 -9.74
CA VAL A 62 14.79 -4.63 -9.97
C VAL A 62 16.25 -4.28 -9.68
N SER A 63 16.64 -3.02 -9.88
CA SER A 63 17.98 -2.51 -9.59
C SER A 63 18.29 -2.42 -8.09
N GLY A 64 17.27 -2.45 -7.23
CA GLY A 64 17.42 -2.19 -5.79
C GLY A 64 17.73 -0.74 -5.44
N ASN A 65 17.64 0.19 -6.40
CA ASN A 65 17.84 1.62 -6.19
C ASN A 65 16.55 2.39 -6.48
N LEU A 66 16.28 3.41 -5.67
CA LEU A 66 15.25 4.40 -5.93
C LEU A 66 15.76 5.38 -7.01
N GLN A 67 14.91 5.76 -7.96
CA GLN A 67 15.26 6.82 -8.90
C GLN A 67 14.98 8.17 -8.24
N ASP A 68 15.95 9.10 -8.30
CA ASP A 68 15.79 10.44 -7.71
C ASP A 68 14.54 11.16 -8.23
N THR A 69 14.23 10.98 -9.51
CA THR A 69 13.05 11.56 -10.17
C THR A 69 11.72 11.08 -9.60
N TRP A 70 11.68 9.97 -8.88
CA TRP A 70 10.46 9.49 -8.21
C TRP A 70 10.12 10.28 -6.95
N LEU A 71 11.05 11.12 -6.48
CA LEU A 71 10.90 11.97 -5.31
C LEU A 71 10.84 13.46 -5.66
N ASP A 72 10.78 13.83 -6.95
CA ASP A 72 10.80 15.24 -7.36
C ASP A 72 9.63 16.05 -6.78
N ASP A 73 8.46 15.41 -6.63
CA ASP A 73 7.26 16.00 -6.02
C ASP A 73 7.20 15.81 -4.50
N LEU A 74 8.20 15.16 -3.90
CA LEU A 74 8.27 14.95 -2.46
C LEU A 74 8.96 16.13 -1.77
N GLU A 75 8.21 16.84 -0.95
CA GLU A 75 8.77 17.87 -0.07
C GLU A 75 9.10 17.27 1.31
N PRO A 76 10.38 17.05 1.68
CA PRO A 76 10.76 16.30 2.90
C PRO A 76 10.35 16.99 4.21
N ASP A 77 10.19 18.31 4.18
CA ASP A 77 9.78 19.10 5.34
C ASP A 77 8.25 19.04 5.56
N GLU A 78 7.49 18.65 4.55
CA GLU A 78 6.01 18.57 4.61
C GLU A 78 5.49 17.12 4.61
N HIS A 79 6.21 16.19 3.99
CA HIS A 79 5.76 14.83 3.75
C HIS A 79 6.54 13.79 4.57
N ASP A 80 5.94 13.34 5.67
CA ASP A 80 6.43 12.16 6.39
C ASP A 80 6.02 10.87 5.67
N CYS A 81 6.99 10.17 5.10
CA CYS A 81 6.79 8.86 4.46
C CYS A 81 8.04 7.99 4.55
N HIS A 82 7.82 6.67 4.52
CA HIS A 82 8.89 5.69 4.54
C HIS A 82 9.01 5.03 3.17
N PHE A 83 10.23 4.90 2.66
CA PHE A 83 10.46 4.29 1.35
C PHE A 83 11.04 2.90 1.49
N ALA A 84 10.54 1.98 0.67
CA ALA A 84 11.03 0.63 0.53
C ALA A 84 11.04 0.23 -0.94
N LEU A 85 11.86 -0.77 -1.27
CA LEU A 85 12.01 -1.27 -2.63
C LEU A 85 11.75 -2.77 -2.63
N SER A 86 11.04 -3.24 -3.65
CA SER A 86 10.97 -4.68 -3.93
C SER A 86 11.06 -4.95 -5.43
N PRO A 87 11.65 -6.10 -5.86
CA PRO A 87 11.77 -6.42 -7.28
C PRO A 87 10.43 -6.51 -8.02
N ASN A 88 9.35 -6.83 -7.29
CA ASN A 88 8.02 -7.05 -7.83
C ASN A 88 7.00 -5.95 -7.46
N GLY A 89 7.36 -4.98 -6.63
CA GLY A 89 6.46 -3.93 -6.12
C GLY A 89 5.51 -4.38 -5.01
N TRP A 90 5.60 -5.65 -4.58
CA TRP A 90 4.80 -6.22 -3.50
C TRP A 90 5.60 -6.26 -2.20
N THR A 91 4.89 -6.35 -1.08
CA THR A 91 5.50 -6.53 0.24
C THR A 91 6.05 -7.97 0.37
N SER A 92 7.17 -8.12 1.08
CA SER A 92 7.73 -9.42 1.48
C SER A 92 7.76 -9.56 3.01
N ASP A 93 8.07 -10.74 3.50
CA ASP A 93 8.35 -11.01 4.91
C ASP A 93 9.37 -10.04 5.51
N GLU A 94 10.47 -9.77 4.79
CA GLU A 94 11.53 -8.85 5.22
C GLU A 94 11.05 -7.41 5.27
N LEU A 95 10.26 -6.98 4.28
CA LEU A 95 9.69 -5.63 4.25
C LEU A 95 8.66 -5.43 5.34
N GLY A 96 7.81 -6.43 5.61
CA GLY A 96 6.86 -6.41 6.73
C GLY A 96 7.59 -6.32 8.07
N TYR A 97 8.68 -7.07 8.24
CA TYR A 97 9.52 -6.98 9.44
C TYR A 97 10.24 -5.63 9.57
N SER A 98 10.77 -5.09 8.47
CA SER A 98 11.40 -3.77 8.44
C SER A 98 10.39 -2.67 8.78
N TRP A 99 9.17 -2.75 8.25
CA TRP A 99 8.06 -1.88 8.60
C TRP A 99 7.73 -1.98 10.10
N LEU A 100 7.62 -3.20 10.65
CA LEU A 100 7.30 -3.42 12.06
C LEU A 100 8.34 -2.78 12.98
N THR A 101 9.63 -3.03 12.70
CA THR A 101 10.74 -2.61 13.55
C THR A 101 11.12 -1.13 13.36
N GLY A 102 11.09 -0.63 12.12
CA GLY A 102 11.59 0.70 11.75
C GLY A 102 10.54 1.81 11.80
N LEU A 103 9.27 1.47 11.54
CA LEU A 103 8.17 2.43 11.46
C LEU A 103 7.15 2.21 12.58
N PHE A 104 6.51 1.03 12.62
CA PHE A 104 5.45 0.77 13.60
C PHE A 104 5.94 0.94 15.04
N GLU A 105 7.06 0.31 15.40
CA GLU A 105 7.61 0.43 16.75
C GLU A 105 8.00 1.87 17.08
N LYS A 106 8.73 2.53 16.17
CA LYS A 106 9.24 3.90 16.33
C LYS A 106 8.10 4.89 16.60
N GLU A 107 7.00 4.80 15.87
CA GLU A 107 5.90 5.75 15.97
C GLU A 107 4.87 5.39 17.05
N THR A 108 4.73 4.11 17.41
CA THR A 108 3.70 3.69 18.40
C THR A 108 4.22 3.50 19.81
N ALA A 109 5.49 3.16 20.01
CA ALA A 109 6.06 2.95 21.34
C ALA A 109 5.98 4.21 22.23
N PRO A 110 6.29 5.43 21.73
CA PRO A 110 6.14 6.65 22.51
C PRO A 110 4.68 6.90 22.92
N LYS A 111 3.72 6.57 22.03
CA LYS A 111 2.28 6.72 22.27
C LYS A 111 1.78 5.77 23.36
N ALA A 112 2.28 4.54 23.38
CA ALA A 112 1.86 3.50 24.31
C ALA A 112 2.46 3.63 25.72
N ARG A 113 3.54 4.42 25.91
CA ARG A 113 4.18 4.64 27.23
C ARG A 113 4.45 3.35 28.02
N ARG A 114 4.95 2.30 27.34
CA ARG A 114 5.25 0.95 27.87
C ARG A 114 4.04 0.03 28.12
N SER A 115 2.83 0.48 27.77
CA SER A 115 1.61 -0.35 27.74
C SER A 115 1.59 -1.27 26.51
N HIS A 116 0.70 -2.26 26.55
CA HIS A 116 0.46 -3.12 25.39
C HIS A 116 -0.18 -2.33 24.25
N ARG A 117 0.15 -2.73 23.02
CA ARG A 117 -0.46 -2.25 21.78
C ARG A 117 -1.18 -3.41 21.10
N LEU A 118 -2.28 -3.13 20.41
CA LEU A 118 -2.98 -4.12 19.60
C LEU A 118 -2.84 -3.72 18.12
N LEU A 119 -2.20 -4.58 17.34
CA LEU A 119 -2.03 -4.41 15.90
C LEU A 119 -3.00 -5.33 15.17
N PHE A 120 -3.92 -4.72 14.42
CA PHE A 120 -4.78 -5.44 13.47
C PHE A 120 -4.09 -5.57 12.12
N VAL A 121 -4.07 -6.79 11.58
CA VAL A 121 -3.53 -7.13 10.25
C VAL A 121 -4.52 -8.01 9.49
N ASP A 122 -4.47 -7.95 8.16
CA ASP A 122 -5.15 -8.96 7.36
C ASP A 122 -4.39 -10.30 7.46
N GLY A 123 -5.08 -11.40 7.18
CA GLY A 123 -4.49 -12.74 7.24
C GLY A 123 -3.62 -13.08 6.03
N HIS A 124 -3.19 -12.09 5.22
CA HIS A 124 -2.41 -12.37 4.04
C HIS A 124 -1.02 -12.88 4.47
N GLY A 125 -0.75 -14.14 4.12
CA GLY A 125 0.32 -14.96 4.74
C GLY A 125 1.76 -14.52 4.49
N SER A 126 2.00 -13.34 3.92
CA SER A 126 3.32 -12.77 3.62
C SER A 126 3.93 -11.91 4.74
N HIS A 127 3.24 -11.68 5.87
CA HIS A 127 3.75 -10.80 6.94
C HIS A 127 3.77 -11.42 8.34
N LEU A 128 3.28 -12.65 8.50
CA LEU A 128 3.11 -13.30 9.82
C LEU A 128 4.02 -14.52 9.98
N ASN A 129 5.32 -14.33 9.85
CA ASN A 129 6.30 -15.37 10.17
C ASN A 129 6.71 -15.36 11.65
N MET A 130 7.39 -16.41 12.11
CA MET A 130 7.80 -16.54 13.51
C MET A 130 8.62 -15.35 14.02
N LYS A 131 9.53 -14.82 13.19
CA LYS A 131 10.37 -13.68 13.55
C LYS A 131 9.53 -12.42 13.83
N PHE A 132 8.47 -12.20 13.05
CA PHE A 132 7.52 -11.11 13.25
C PHE A 132 6.74 -11.29 14.57
N LEU A 133 6.28 -12.51 14.84
CA LEU A 133 5.52 -12.84 16.07
C LEU A 133 6.38 -12.67 17.33
N GLU A 134 7.60 -13.23 17.33
CA GLU A 134 8.55 -13.12 18.44
C GLU A 134 8.90 -11.66 18.74
N TRP A 135 9.10 -10.85 17.70
CA TRP A 135 9.35 -9.42 17.87
C TRP A 135 8.16 -8.70 18.51
N CYS A 136 6.94 -8.99 18.05
CA CYS A 136 5.73 -8.42 18.61
C CYS A 136 5.58 -8.77 20.11
N GLU A 137 5.82 -10.02 20.48
CA GLU A 137 5.79 -10.47 21.87
C GLU A 137 6.80 -9.70 22.75
N GLN A 138 8.06 -9.60 22.29
CA GLN A 138 9.12 -8.87 23.01
C GLN A 138 8.81 -7.39 23.22
N HIS A 139 8.01 -6.79 22.33
CA HIS A 139 7.67 -5.36 22.34
C HIS A 139 6.25 -5.08 22.84
N LYS A 140 5.60 -6.03 23.51
CA LYS A 140 4.23 -5.89 24.05
C LYS A 140 3.19 -5.50 22.97
N THR A 141 3.37 -6.00 21.77
CA THR A 141 2.43 -5.84 20.66
C THR A 141 1.64 -7.13 20.51
N LEU A 142 0.34 -7.05 20.78
CA LEU A 142 -0.60 -8.12 20.51
C LEU A 142 -1.03 -8.04 19.05
N LEU A 143 -1.14 -9.20 18.39
CA LEU A 143 -1.62 -9.29 17.02
C LEU A 143 -3.07 -9.78 16.99
N ALA A 144 -3.92 -9.07 16.26
CA ALA A 144 -5.26 -9.50 15.91
C ALA A 144 -5.35 -9.64 14.39
N VAL A 145 -5.67 -10.85 13.93
CA VAL A 145 -5.80 -11.16 12.51
C VAL A 145 -7.28 -11.13 12.13
N TYR A 146 -7.63 -10.40 11.08
CA TYR A 146 -9.00 -10.41 10.58
C TYR A 146 -9.39 -11.80 10.05
N PRO A 147 -10.65 -12.23 10.25
CA PRO A 147 -11.14 -13.46 9.62
C PRO A 147 -10.95 -13.42 8.09
N PRO A 148 -10.64 -14.56 7.45
CA PRO A 148 -10.53 -14.63 5.99
C PRO A 148 -11.76 -14.03 5.29
N HIS A 149 -11.54 -13.34 4.17
CA HIS A 149 -12.58 -12.71 3.36
C HIS A 149 -13.48 -11.68 4.09
N SER A 150 -13.06 -11.15 5.24
CA SER A 150 -13.83 -10.16 6.00
C SER A 150 -13.31 -8.72 5.88
N THR A 151 -12.16 -8.51 5.21
CA THR A 151 -11.47 -7.21 5.09
C THR A 151 -12.41 -6.12 4.56
N HIS A 152 -13.17 -6.42 3.50
CA HIS A 152 -14.16 -5.51 2.92
C HIS A 152 -15.29 -5.03 3.86
N ARG A 153 -15.42 -5.60 5.07
CA ARG A 153 -16.39 -5.19 6.10
C ARG A 153 -15.73 -4.69 7.38
N LEU A 154 -14.64 -5.34 7.78
CA LEU A 154 -14.03 -5.15 9.11
C LEU A 154 -12.76 -4.30 9.08
N GLN A 155 -12.09 -4.19 7.94
CA GLN A 155 -10.86 -3.42 7.80
C GLN A 155 -11.22 -1.94 7.52
N PRO A 156 -10.97 -1.02 8.46
CA PRO A 156 -11.39 0.36 8.29
C PRO A 156 -10.57 1.09 7.21
N LEU A 157 -9.35 0.64 6.92
CA LEU A 157 -8.53 1.18 5.83
C LEU A 157 -9.17 0.93 4.47
N ASP A 158 -9.60 -0.30 4.20
CA ASP A 158 -10.28 -0.67 2.96
C ASP A 158 -11.54 0.15 2.70
N VAL A 159 -12.40 0.27 3.72
CA VAL A 159 -13.71 0.93 3.58
C VAL A 159 -13.59 2.45 3.64
N GLY A 160 -12.81 2.97 4.58
CA GLY A 160 -12.80 4.40 4.93
C GLY A 160 -11.71 5.22 4.26
N VAL A 161 -10.60 4.61 3.83
CA VAL A 161 -9.42 5.33 3.34
C VAL A 161 -9.09 4.95 1.90
N PHE A 162 -8.88 3.67 1.64
CA PHE A 162 -8.43 3.18 0.34
C PHE A 162 -9.49 3.24 -0.75
N ALA A 163 -10.77 2.99 -0.43
CA ALA A 163 -11.84 3.12 -1.42
C ALA A 163 -11.99 4.57 -1.95
N PRO A 164 -12.10 5.61 -1.09
CA PRO A 164 -12.07 7.00 -1.55
C PRO A 164 -10.77 7.36 -2.27
N LEU A 165 -9.62 6.97 -1.72
CA LEU A 165 -8.31 7.27 -2.32
C LEU A 165 -8.19 6.70 -3.74
N ALA A 166 -8.59 5.45 -3.97
CA ALA A 166 -8.59 4.84 -5.29
C ALA A 166 -9.51 5.59 -6.29
N SER A 167 -10.66 6.09 -5.81
CA SER A 167 -11.58 6.88 -6.63
C SER A 167 -10.95 8.20 -7.05
N TYR A 168 -10.39 8.97 -6.11
CA TYR A 168 -9.76 10.26 -6.42
C TYR A 168 -8.49 10.10 -7.26
N TYR A 169 -7.66 9.10 -6.95
CA TYR A 169 -6.45 8.81 -7.73
C TYR A 169 -6.78 8.53 -9.20
N SER A 170 -7.84 7.77 -9.46
CA SER A 170 -8.30 7.47 -10.82
C SER A 170 -8.88 8.68 -11.57
N GLN A 171 -9.31 9.72 -10.85
CA GLN A 171 -9.85 10.97 -11.44
C GLN A 171 -8.75 12.00 -11.70
N ALA A 172 -7.65 11.96 -10.94
CA ALA A 172 -6.53 12.87 -11.05
C ALA A 172 -5.55 12.51 -12.20
N LEU A 173 -5.60 11.27 -12.70
CA LEU A 173 -4.80 10.74 -13.82
C LEU A 173 -5.55 10.79 -15.17
#